data_AF-A0A1Q7IPX1-F1
#
_entry.id   AF-A0A1Q7IPX1-F1
#
_cell.length_a   1.000
_cell.length_b   1.000
_cell.length_c   1.000
_cell.angle_alpha   90.00
_cell.angle_beta   90.00
_cell.angle_gamma   90.00
#
_symmetry.space_group_name_H-M   'P 1'
#
loop_
_entity.id
_entity.type
_entity.pdbx_description
1 polymer ?
#
loop_
_entity_poly.entity_id
_entity_poly.type
_entity_poly.pdbx_seq_one_letter_code
_entity_poly.pdbx_strand_id
1 'polypeptide(L)'
;MGRRFAAMITLAIAAMSVSPLIADARAPETSTSNSESAIGALPSTTAAAAALGSSARVAALRQMVADSGASVGITVVELGGASPATWTVDGNMVFTAASTYKLVALMMEAQNIASGTIDPTGAVCYLPSDYEAGWFDDYQSGVCFTRNELAARAAQESDNTAGHMLVRDVGGADALNAWAAFAGASNSEFFIGNTTTAEDLAVLWVAEAKGELGGAAAQAWLYPLLTGTTTEQGVPAGVPAGSTVVHKTGTIDAVVNDAALVASGPDGPYVLVVTTDGLGGASAWELIASVSALVWQAEESRL
;
A
#
# COMPACT_ATOMS: atom_id res chain seq x y z
N MET A 1 -23.95 65.78 -25.98
CA MET A 1 -23.21 65.06 -27.05
C MET A 1 -22.48 63.92 -26.36
N GLY A 2 -23.00 62.69 -26.36
CA GLY A 2 -22.92 61.70 -27.45
C GLY A 2 -21.58 60.96 -27.37
N ARG A 3 -21.43 59.64 -27.34
CA ARG A 3 -22.31 58.46 -27.44
C ARG A 3 -21.48 57.26 -26.94
N ARG A 4 -22.15 56.28 -26.33
CA ARG A 4 -21.63 54.97 -25.88
C ARG A 4 -21.22 54.09 -27.07
N PHE A 5 -20.26 53.17 -26.90
CA PHE A 5 -20.32 51.80 -27.45
C PHE A 5 -19.46 50.84 -26.60
N ALA A 6 -20.12 49.81 -26.06
CA ALA A 6 -19.54 48.62 -25.47
C ALA A 6 -19.75 47.47 -26.46
N ALA A 7 -18.74 46.63 -26.67
CA ALA A 7 -18.85 45.42 -27.48
C ALA A 7 -18.96 44.20 -26.55
N MET A 8 -20.12 43.53 -26.60
CA MET A 8 -20.35 42.21 -26.01
C MET A 8 -19.81 41.12 -26.93
N ILE A 9 -19.16 40.11 -26.36
CA ILE A 9 -18.84 38.84 -27.02
C ILE A 9 -19.98 37.86 -26.71
N THR A 10 -20.60 37.34 -27.77
CA THR A 10 -21.74 36.43 -27.70
C THR A 10 -21.28 34.98 -27.57
N LEU A 11 -21.75 34.30 -26.53
CA LEU A 11 -21.61 32.86 -26.31
C LEU A 11 -22.76 32.13 -27.03
N ALA A 12 -22.45 31.18 -27.92
CA ALA A 12 -23.44 30.34 -28.59
C ALA A 12 -23.63 29.04 -27.78
N ILE A 13 -24.80 28.89 -27.16
CA ILE A 13 -25.28 27.64 -26.57
C ILE A 13 -26.34 27.07 -27.50
N ALA A 14 -26.06 25.91 -28.11
CA ALA A 14 -27.06 25.16 -28.87
C ALA A 14 -27.81 24.22 -27.91
N ALA A 15 -29.08 24.55 -27.66
CA ALA A 15 -30.03 23.66 -26.99
C ALA A 15 -30.79 22.84 -28.04
N MET A 16 -30.73 21.51 -27.95
CA MET A 16 -31.65 20.63 -28.68
C MET A 16 -32.69 20.08 -27.71
N SER A 17 -33.90 20.61 -27.82
CA SER A 17 -35.12 20.12 -27.20
C SER A 17 -35.76 19.04 -28.06
N VAL A 18 -36.16 17.92 -27.46
CA VAL A 18 -37.14 17.00 -28.06
C VAL A 18 -38.19 16.63 -27.02
N SER A 19 -39.45 16.92 -27.34
CA SER A 19 -40.66 16.70 -26.54
C SER A 19 -41.04 15.22 -26.40
N PRO A 20 -41.89 14.84 -25.42
CA PRO A 20 -42.31 13.46 -25.18
C PRO A 20 -43.52 13.09 -26.05
N LEU A 21 -43.57 11.83 -26.51
CA LEU A 21 -44.73 11.24 -27.18
C LEU A 21 -45.14 9.95 -26.46
N ILE A 22 -46.24 10.09 -25.73
CA ILE A 22 -47.41 9.21 -25.57
C ILE A 22 -47.20 7.69 -25.67
N ALA A 23 -47.62 7.03 -24.60
CA ALA A 23 -47.80 5.60 -24.42
C ALA A 23 -48.79 4.97 -25.41
N ASP A 24 -48.50 3.74 -25.85
CA ASP A 24 -49.53 2.75 -26.09
C ASP A 24 -49.02 1.34 -25.73
N ALA A 25 -49.95 0.52 -25.26
CA ALA A 25 -49.73 -0.70 -24.51
C ALA A 25 -49.53 -1.94 -25.40
N ARG A 26 -48.61 -2.84 -24.99
CA ARG A 26 -48.79 -4.30 -25.08
C ARG A 26 -47.72 -5.07 -24.30
N ALA A 27 -48.15 -5.97 -23.44
CA ALA A 27 -47.36 -7.07 -22.88
C ALA A 27 -47.88 -8.41 -23.46
N PRO A 28 -47.21 -9.55 -23.22
CA PRO A 28 -45.88 -9.90 -23.68
C PRO A 28 -45.93 -11.14 -24.60
N GLU A 29 -45.04 -11.24 -25.58
CA GLU A 29 -44.84 -12.48 -26.33
C GLU A 29 -43.63 -13.25 -25.77
N THR A 30 -43.91 -14.49 -25.41
CA THR A 30 -43.00 -15.52 -24.92
C THR A 30 -41.91 -15.84 -25.95
N SER A 31 -40.65 -15.60 -25.60
CA SER A 31 -39.51 -16.20 -26.30
C SER A 31 -38.77 -17.17 -25.36
N THR A 32 -38.91 -18.45 -25.65
CA THR A 32 -38.04 -19.52 -25.16
C THR A 32 -36.63 -19.34 -25.74
N SER A 33 -35.62 -19.12 -24.89
CA SER A 33 -34.22 -19.28 -25.30
C SER A 33 -33.48 -20.22 -24.35
N ASN A 34 -33.19 -21.40 -24.89
CA ASN A 34 -32.15 -22.37 -24.55
C ASN A 34 -31.34 -22.12 -23.27
N SER A 35 -31.58 -22.97 -22.28
CA SER A 35 -30.60 -23.27 -21.22
C SER A 35 -29.51 -24.19 -21.80
N GLU A 36 -28.45 -23.60 -22.36
CA GLU A 36 -27.18 -24.32 -22.47
C GLU A 36 -26.61 -24.44 -21.05
N SER A 37 -26.74 -25.65 -20.48
CA SER A 37 -26.02 -26.02 -19.27
C SER A 37 -24.52 -25.97 -19.58
N ALA A 38 -23.84 -24.94 -19.09
CA ALA A 38 -22.40 -24.92 -18.98
C ALA A 38 -21.99 -26.02 -17.98
N ILE A 39 -21.63 -27.19 -18.50
CA ILE A 39 -20.93 -28.21 -17.73
C ILE A 39 -19.54 -27.61 -17.46
N GLY A 40 -19.36 -27.02 -16.28
CA GLY A 40 -18.08 -26.43 -15.87
C GLY A 40 -16.96 -27.45 -16.00
N ALA A 41 -15.90 -27.10 -16.73
CA ALA A 41 -14.72 -27.93 -16.85
C ALA A 41 -14.15 -28.21 -15.45
N LEU A 42 -13.88 -29.47 -15.14
CA LEU A 42 -13.22 -29.86 -13.90
C LEU A 42 -11.84 -29.21 -13.84
N PRO A 43 -11.43 -28.65 -12.68
CA PRO A 43 -10.11 -28.04 -12.55
C PRO A 43 -9.02 -29.07 -12.82
N SER A 44 -7.96 -28.65 -13.51
CA SER A 44 -6.79 -29.48 -13.74
C SER A 44 -6.17 -29.93 -12.40
N THR A 45 -5.55 -31.11 -12.37
CA THR A 45 -4.92 -31.67 -11.16
C THR A 45 -3.89 -30.74 -10.53
N THR A 46 -3.19 -29.94 -11.34
CA THR A 46 -2.25 -28.90 -10.91
C THR A 46 -2.95 -27.71 -10.23
N ALA A 47 -4.04 -27.20 -10.81
CA ALA A 47 -4.82 -26.11 -10.22
C ALA A 47 -5.49 -26.53 -8.90
N ALA A 48 -5.97 -27.78 -8.81
CA ALA A 48 -6.53 -28.34 -7.59
C ALA A 48 -5.47 -28.49 -6.48
N ALA A 49 -4.26 -28.95 -6.81
CA ALA A 49 -3.16 -29.06 -5.85
C ALA A 49 -2.68 -27.68 -5.35
N ALA A 50 -2.58 -26.68 -6.23
CA ALA A 50 -2.23 -25.31 -5.85
C ALA A 50 -3.28 -24.68 -4.91
N ALA A 51 -4.57 -24.90 -5.20
CA ALA A 51 -5.67 -24.44 -4.34
C ALA A 51 -5.65 -25.11 -2.95
N LEU A 52 -5.35 -26.42 -2.88
CA LEU A 52 -5.19 -27.15 -1.62
C LEU A 52 -3.94 -26.70 -0.83
N GLY A 53 -2.83 -26.41 -1.51
CA GLY A 53 -1.64 -25.86 -0.87
C GLY A 53 -1.89 -24.48 -0.27
N SER A 54 -2.57 -23.60 -1.02
CA SER A 54 -2.99 -22.28 -0.54
C SER A 54 -3.92 -22.38 0.69
N SER A 55 -4.88 -23.30 0.67
CA SER A 55 -5.81 -23.48 1.79
C SER A 55 -5.13 -23.96 3.08
N ALA A 56 -4.12 -24.84 2.99
CA ALA A 56 -3.35 -25.30 4.13
C ALA A 56 -2.50 -24.17 4.76
N ARG A 57 -1.85 -23.34 3.93
CA ARG A 57 -1.06 -22.19 4.39
C ARG A 57 -1.92 -21.14 5.08
N VAL A 58 -3.08 -20.80 4.49
CA VAL A 58 -4.05 -19.88 5.07
C VAL A 58 -4.59 -20.43 6.41
N ALA A 59 -4.84 -21.74 6.51
CA ALA A 59 -5.29 -22.35 7.77
C ALA A 59 -4.23 -22.24 8.88
N ALA A 60 -2.95 -22.43 8.55
CA ALA A 60 -1.86 -22.30 9.51
C ALA A 60 -1.70 -20.85 10.01
N LEU A 61 -1.78 -19.86 9.12
CA LEU A 61 -1.81 -18.45 9.51
C LEU A 61 -3.01 -18.12 10.40
N ARG A 62 -4.22 -18.60 10.04
CA ARG A 62 -5.42 -18.39 10.87
C ARG A 62 -5.27 -18.97 12.28
N GLN A 63 -4.58 -20.10 12.43
CA GLN A 63 -4.29 -20.66 13.74
C GLN A 63 -3.37 -19.74 14.55
N MET A 64 -2.29 -19.21 13.96
CA MET A 64 -1.42 -18.23 14.64
C MET A 64 -2.18 -16.98 15.08
N VAL A 65 -3.06 -16.45 14.21
CA VAL A 65 -3.91 -15.31 14.55
C VAL A 65 -4.81 -15.64 15.75
N ALA A 66 -5.49 -16.79 15.73
CA ALA A 66 -6.34 -17.22 16.83
C ALA A 66 -5.58 -17.39 18.16
N ASP A 67 -4.38 -17.98 18.11
CA ASP A 67 -3.55 -18.22 19.31
C ASP A 67 -2.98 -16.93 19.90
N SER A 68 -2.79 -15.89 19.08
CA SER A 68 -2.28 -14.59 19.53
C SER A 68 -3.27 -13.80 20.40
N GLY A 69 -4.57 -14.03 20.21
CA GLY A 69 -5.63 -13.20 20.81
C GLY A 69 -5.74 -11.78 20.23
N ALA A 70 -4.94 -11.44 19.23
CA ALA A 70 -4.95 -10.15 18.53
C ALA A 70 -5.88 -10.17 17.32
N SER A 71 -6.25 -8.99 16.82
CA SER A 71 -6.77 -8.84 15.46
C SER A 71 -5.58 -8.70 14.50
N VAL A 72 -5.56 -9.48 13.41
CA VAL A 72 -4.43 -9.51 12.48
C VAL A 72 -4.94 -9.58 11.05
N GLY A 73 -4.43 -8.71 10.19
CA GLY A 73 -4.58 -8.77 8.74
C GLY A 73 -3.25 -9.24 8.12
N ILE A 74 -3.30 -10.22 7.23
CA ILE A 74 -2.11 -10.75 6.54
C ILE A 74 -2.42 -10.81 5.05
N THR A 75 -1.51 -10.31 4.23
CA THR A 75 -1.56 -10.49 2.78
C THR A 75 -0.18 -10.87 2.25
N VAL A 76 -0.14 -11.96 1.49
CA VAL A 76 1.05 -12.43 0.77
C VAL A 76 0.78 -12.38 -0.72
N VAL A 77 1.66 -11.74 -1.48
CA VAL A 77 1.63 -11.72 -2.95
C VAL A 77 2.96 -12.19 -3.49
N GLU A 78 2.96 -13.38 -4.08
CA GLU A 78 4.13 -13.91 -4.76
C GLU A 78 4.32 -13.17 -6.09
N LEU A 79 5.53 -12.70 -6.36
CA LEU A 79 5.89 -11.98 -7.60
C LEU A 79 6.74 -12.83 -8.53
N GLY A 80 7.44 -13.83 -7.98
CA GLY A 80 8.25 -14.80 -8.70
C GLY A 80 7.66 -16.21 -8.70
N GLY A 81 8.43 -17.15 -9.24
CA GLY A 81 8.10 -18.57 -9.22
C GLY A 81 7.27 -19.04 -10.42
N ALA A 82 7.10 -20.35 -10.54
CA ALA A 82 6.42 -20.96 -11.69
C ALA A 82 4.89 -20.78 -11.67
N SER A 83 4.31 -20.49 -10.50
CA SER A 83 2.87 -20.30 -10.32
C SER A 83 2.59 -19.32 -9.17
N PRO A 84 2.81 -18.01 -9.38
CA PRO A 84 2.58 -17.01 -8.36
C PRO A 84 1.11 -17.01 -7.91
N ALA A 85 0.90 -16.85 -6.62
CA ALA A 85 -0.39 -16.83 -5.96
C ALA A 85 -0.48 -15.68 -4.95
N THR A 86 -1.72 -15.34 -4.61
CA THR A 86 -2.05 -14.43 -3.51
C THR A 86 -2.85 -15.19 -2.47
N TRP A 87 -2.54 -14.97 -1.21
CA TRP A 87 -3.25 -15.56 -0.09
C TRP A 87 -3.35 -14.57 1.06
N THR A 88 -4.50 -14.57 1.72
CA THR A 88 -4.90 -13.53 2.69
C THR A 88 -5.57 -14.16 3.90
N VAL A 89 -5.29 -13.58 5.07
CA VAL A 89 -6.05 -13.78 6.31
C VAL A 89 -6.55 -12.40 6.72
N ASP A 90 -7.86 -12.20 6.54
CA ASP A 90 -8.57 -10.99 6.94
C ASP A 90 -7.87 -9.69 6.46
N GLY A 91 -7.23 -9.76 5.29
CA GLY A 91 -6.38 -8.68 4.76
C GLY A 91 -7.13 -7.40 4.38
N ASN A 92 -8.46 -7.47 4.27
CA ASN A 92 -9.34 -6.35 4.04
C ASN A 92 -9.82 -5.66 5.34
N MET A 93 -9.48 -6.19 6.51
CA MET A 93 -9.80 -5.52 7.78
C MET A 93 -9.03 -4.21 7.90
N VAL A 94 -9.71 -3.21 8.45
CA VAL A 94 -9.15 -1.86 8.63
C VAL A 94 -8.44 -1.80 9.99
N PHE A 95 -7.18 -1.39 9.95
CA PHE A 95 -6.32 -1.16 11.10
C PHE A 95 -5.85 0.29 11.11
N THR A 96 -5.32 0.76 12.24
CA THR A 96 -4.53 1.99 12.25
C THR A 96 -3.25 1.78 11.45
N ALA A 97 -2.95 2.67 10.50
CA ALA A 97 -1.73 2.58 9.69
C ALA A 97 -0.47 2.79 10.54
N ALA A 98 -0.56 3.64 11.56
CA ALA A 98 0.58 4.17 12.29
C ALA A 98 1.62 4.68 11.27
N SER A 99 2.92 4.51 11.52
CA SER A 99 3.97 5.01 10.62
C SER A 99 4.06 4.32 9.24
N THR A 100 3.23 3.33 8.91
CA THR A 100 3.23 2.77 7.54
C THR A 100 2.72 3.76 6.49
N TYR A 101 2.00 4.83 6.86
CA TYR A 101 1.69 5.91 5.91
C TYR A 101 2.97 6.54 5.30
N LYS A 102 4.10 6.49 6.03
CA LYS A 102 5.38 7.01 5.54
C LYS A 102 5.92 6.18 4.38
N LEU A 103 5.58 4.89 4.29
CA LEU A 103 5.87 4.08 3.10
C LEU A 103 5.24 4.68 1.86
N VAL A 104 3.95 5.04 1.97
CA VAL A 104 3.15 5.63 0.89
C VAL A 104 3.75 6.98 0.48
N ALA A 105 4.10 7.82 1.46
CA ALA A 105 4.76 9.09 1.19
C ALA A 105 6.10 8.87 0.46
N LEU A 106 6.95 7.97 0.96
CA LEU A 106 8.25 7.65 0.36
C LEU A 106 8.14 7.08 -1.06
N MET A 107 7.15 6.22 -1.34
CA MET A 107 6.90 5.72 -2.70
C MET A 107 6.45 6.85 -3.64
N MET A 108 5.57 7.75 -3.18
CA MET A 108 5.19 8.94 -3.94
C MET A 108 6.40 9.84 -4.23
N GLU A 109 7.31 10.00 -3.26
CA GLU A 109 8.57 10.72 -3.48
C GLU A 109 9.44 10.05 -4.54
N ALA A 110 9.62 8.73 -4.42
CA ALA A 110 10.44 7.96 -5.34
C ALA A 110 9.92 8.12 -6.77
N GLN A 111 8.61 8.07 -6.98
CA GLN A 111 7.98 8.30 -8.28
C GLN A 111 8.20 9.74 -8.78
N ASN A 112 8.03 10.73 -7.92
CA ASN A 112 8.21 12.14 -8.26
C ASN A 112 9.67 12.46 -8.61
N ILE A 113 10.63 11.85 -7.92
CA ILE A 113 12.07 11.96 -8.18
C ILE A 113 12.40 11.26 -9.50
N ALA A 114 11.90 10.04 -9.71
CA ALA A 114 12.11 9.28 -10.94
C ALA A 114 11.57 10.00 -12.19
N SER A 115 10.47 10.74 -12.05
CA SER A 115 9.90 11.56 -13.13
C SER A 115 10.59 12.91 -13.33
N GLY A 116 11.50 13.31 -12.42
CA GLY A 116 12.15 14.62 -12.43
C GLY A 116 11.25 15.78 -11.97
N THR A 117 10.09 15.47 -11.38
CA THR A 117 9.17 16.48 -10.81
C THR A 117 9.74 17.07 -9.51
N ILE A 118 10.50 16.26 -8.76
CA ILE A 118 11.12 16.63 -7.49
C ILE A 118 12.63 16.41 -7.56
N ASP A 119 13.41 17.36 -7.04
CA ASP A 119 14.84 17.20 -6.81
C ASP A 119 15.09 16.52 -5.45
N PRO A 120 15.75 15.35 -5.41
CA PRO A 120 16.04 14.64 -4.14
C PRO A 120 16.96 15.43 -3.19
N THR A 121 17.68 16.43 -3.70
CA THR A 121 18.53 17.33 -2.92
C THR A 121 17.87 18.67 -2.59
N GLY A 122 16.63 18.87 -3.05
CA GLY A 122 15.83 20.06 -2.77
C GLY A 122 15.60 20.26 -1.26
N ALA A 123 15.53 21.52 -0.84
CA ALA A 123 15.34 21.88 0.56
C ALA A 123 13.86 21.94 0.93
N VAL A 124 13.48 21.28 2.01
CA VAL A 124 12.16 21.40 2.65
C VAL A 124 12.34 22.07 4.00
N CYS A 125 11.75 23.24 4.17
CA CYS A 125 11.90 24.03 5.39
C CYS A 125 10.87 23.65 6.44
N TYR A 126 11.31 23.52 7.69
CA TYR A 126 10.45 23.16 8.81
C TYR A 126 9.45 24.27 9.13
N LEU A 127 8.21 23.88 9.40
CA LEU A 127 7.15 24.70 9.96
C LEU A 127 6.73 24.11 11.32
N PRO A 128 6.34 24.94 12.31
CA PRO A 128 5.87 24.44 13.60
C PRO A 128 4.69 23.45 13.53
N SER A 129 3.90 23.49 12.45
CA SER A 129 2.81 22.54 12.20
C SER A 129 3.28 21.14 11.81
N ASP A 130 4.54 20.97 11.43
CA ASP A 130 5.10 19.66 11.10
C ASP A 130 5.50 18.88 12.35
N TYR A 131 5.62 19.56 13.50
CA TYR A 131 6.16 18.96 14.70
C TYR A 131 5.28 17.83 15.22
N GLU A 132 5.89 16.68 15.36
CA GLU A 132 5.42 15.58 16.19
C GLU A 132 6.65 14.93 16.84
N ALA A 133 6.55 14.66 18.14
CA ALA A 133 7.65 14.07 18.89
C ALA A 133 8.09 12.75 18.22
N GLY A 134 9.39 12.61 18.00
CA GLY A 134 9.96 11.52 17.21
C GLY A 134 11.39 11.20 17.62
N TRP A 135 12.19 10.76 16.65
CA TRP A 135 13.56 10.34 16.88
C TRP A 135 14.52 11.52 16.99
N PHE A 136 14.28 12.57 16.20
CA PHE A 136 15.10 13.78 16.17
C PHE A 136 14.37 14.98 16.80
N ASP A 137 15.15 15.91 17.38
CA ASP A 137 14.66 17.12 18.06
C ASP A 137 15.31 18.43 17.54
N ASP A 138 16.01 18.36 16.41
CA ASP A 138 16.74 19.48 15.78
C ASP A 138 15.87 20.37 14.88
N TYR A 139 14.55 20.17 14.90
CA TYR A 139 13.58 20.91 14.09
C TYR A 139 13.31 22.31 14.66
N GLN A 140 13.77 23.34 13.95
CA GLN A 140 13.62 24.74 14.37
C GLN A 140 13.18 25.63 13.21
N SER A 141 12.38 26.66 13.51
CA SER A 141 11.89 27.60 12.49
C SER A 141 13.06 28.26 11.73
N GLY A 142 13.00 28.20 10.40
CA GLY A 142 14.07 28.70 9.53
C GLY A 142 15.15 27.67 9.19
N VAL A 143 15.09 26.47 9.78
CA VAL A 143 15.93 25.33 9.36
C VAL A 143 15.26 24.60 8.20
N CYS A 144 16.06 24.23 7.21
CA CYS A 144 15.63 23.42 6.08
C CYS A 144 16.53 22.20 5.95
N PHE A 145 15.93 21.09 5.55
CA PHE A 145 16.60 19.80 5.40
C PHE A 145 16.54 19.39 3.93
N THR A 146 17.52 18.62 3.48
CA THR A 146 17.41 18.03 2.14
C THR A 146 16.33 16.96 2.14
N ARG A 147 15.72 16.76 0.98
CA ARG A 147 14.71 15.72 0.79
C ARG A 147 15.23 14.32 1.11
N ASN A 148 16.44 14.00 0.67
CA ASN A 148 17.14 12.76 1.02
C ASN A 148 17.31 12.59 2.53
N GLU A 149 17.63 13.66 3.25
CA GLU A 149 17.78 13.60 4.71
C GLU A 149 16.45 13.30 5.40
N LEU A 150 15.38 14.00 5.04
CA LEU A 150 14.05 13.74 5.59
C LEU A 150 13.55 12.33 5.25
N ALA A 151 13.79 11.88 4.01
CA ALA A 151 13.43 10.54 3.57
C ALA A 151 14.19 9.46 4.35
N ALA A 152 15.50 9.64 4.59
CA ALA A 152 16.29 8.74 5.41
C ALA A 152 15.75 8.69 6.85
N ARG A 153 15.49 9.84 7.48
CA ARG A 153 14.94 9.92 8.85
C ARG A 153 13.57 9.26 8.97
N ALA A 154 12.69 9.50 7.99
CA ALA A 154 11.35 8.92 7.96
C ALA A 154 11.36 7.41 7.66
N ALA A 155 12.35 6.92 6.93
CA ALA A 155 12.48 5.51 6.55
C ALA A 155 13.18 4.68 7.63
N GLN A 156 14.39 5.09 8.05
CA GLN A 156 15.27 4.30 8.92
C GLN A 156 14.88 4.40 10.39
N GLU A 157 14.59 5.59 10.89
CA GLU A 157 14.21 5.85 12.30
C GLU A 157 12.71 6.02 12.49
N SER A 158 11.94 6.02 11.39
CA SER A 158 10.51 6.28 11.42
C SER A 158 10.16 7.66 12.01
N ASP A 159 11.03 8.66 11.85
CA ASP A 159 10.85 9.97 12.46
C ASP A 159 9.54 10.65 12.05
N ASN A 160 8.81 11.17 13.03
CA ASN A 160 7.47 11.73 12.83
C ASN A 160 7.51 13.09 12.14
N THR A 161 8.36 14.00 12.62
CA THR A 161 8.45 15.35 12.05
C THR A 161 8.97 15.29 10.60
N ALA A 162 9.93 14.44 10.30
CA ALA A 162 10.38 14.21 8.93
C ALA A 162 9.25 13.69 8.03
N GLY A 163 8.47 12.71 8.50
CA GLY A 163 7.29 12.21 7.79
C GLY A 163 6.25 13.30 7.52
N HIS A 164 6.00 14.19 8.48
CA HIS A 164 5.05 15.31 8.34
C HIS A 164 5.52 16.32 7.31
N MET A 165 6.81 16.67 7.36
CA MET A 165 7.44 17.57 6.38
C MET A 165 7.31 17.04 4.96
N LEU A 166 7.57 15.74 4.74
CA LEU A 166 7.42 15.09 3.43
C LEU A 166 5.96 15.09 2.95
N VAL A 167 5.02 14.67 3.80
CA VAL A 167 3.58 14.65 3.44
C VAL A 167 3.08 16.04 3.08
N ARG A 168 3.44 17.07 3.85
CA ARG A 168 3.07 18.44 3.53
C ARG A 168 3.63 18.86 2.17
N ASP A 169 4.91 18.56 1.90
CA ASP A 169 5.60 18.99 0.69
C ASP A 169 5.04 18.33 -0.59
N VAL A 170 4.54 17.10 -0.52
CA VAL A 170 3.85 16.44 -1.65
C VAL A 170 2.39 16.88 -1.87
N GLY A 171 1.91 17.84 -1.08
CA GLY A 171 0.55 18.39 -1.21
C GLY A 171 -0.43 17.97 -0.12
N GLY A 172 0.04 17.36 0.97
CA GLY A 172 -0.75 17.00 2.14
C GLY A 172 -1.51 15.68 2.02
N ALA A 173 -2.40 15.43 2.98
CA ALA A 173 -3.16 14.19 3.10
C ALA A 173 -3.99 13.88 1.85
N ASP A 174 -4.65 14.89 1.27
CA ASP A 174 -5.51 14.72 0.11
C ASP A 174 -4.71 14.24 -1.12
N ALA A 175 -3.54 14.84 -1.36
CA ALA A 175 -2.66 14.44 -2.46
C ALA A 175 -2.11 13.02 -2.25
N LEU A 176 -1.70 12.70 -1.01
CA LEU A 176 -1.21 11.37 -0.66
C LEU A 176 -2.27 10.28 -0.87
N ASN A 177 -3.50 10.52 -0.41
CA ASN A 177 -4.59 9.57 -0.55
C ASN A 177 -5.09 9.45 -1.99
N ALA A 178 -5.12 10.55 -2.75
CA ALA A 178 -5.45 10.49 -4.18
C ALA A 178 -4.40 9.68 -4.96
N TRP A 179 -3.12 9.85 -4.63
CA TRP A 179 -2.03 9.07 -5.21
C TRP A 179 -2.13 7.59 -4.83
N ALA A 180 -2.37 7.28 -3.56
CA ALA A 180 -2.51 5.90 -3.09
C ALA A 180 -3.71 5.19 -3.73
N ALA A 181 -4.86 5.87 -3.84
CA ALA A 181 -6.03 5.35 -4.51
C ALA A 181 -5.79 5.10 -6.02
N PHE A 182 -5.06 6.00 -6.69
CA PHE A 182 -4.64 5.80 -8.08
C PHE A 182 -3.74 4.57 -8.24
N ALA A 183 -2.85 4.32 -7.27
CA ALA A 183 -2.01 3.12 -7.21
C ALA A 183 -2.76 1.85 -6.74
N GLY A 184 -4.05 1.97 -6.40
CA GLY A 184 -4.95 0.84 -6.08
C GLY A 184 -5.32 0.68 -4.61
N ALA A 185 -4.71 1.44 -3.69
CA ALA A 185 -5.03 1.43 -2.25
C ALA A 185 -6.24 2.34 -1.96
N SER A 186 -7.45 1.82 -2.14
CA SER A 186 -8.69 2.62 -2.08
C SER A 186 -9.49 2.47 -0.77
N ASN A 187 -9.04 1.62 0.15
CA ASN A 187 -9.70 1.34 1.44
C ASN A 187 -8.95 1.93 2.63
N SER A 188 -7.87 2.68 2.37
CA SER A 188 -7.00 3.31 3.36
C SER A 188 -7.23 4.82 3.42
N GLU A 189 -6.95 5.42 4.58
CA GLU A 189 -6.85 6.87 4.76
C GLU A 189 -5.50 7.17 5.42
N PHE A 190 -4.50 7.49 4.60
CA PHE A 190 -3.13 7.74 5.02
C PHE A 190 -2.95 9.13 5.61
N PHE A 191 -2.08 9.23 6.62
CA PHE A 191 -1.78 10.45 7.38
C PHE A 191 -2.95 10.97 8.23
N ILE A 192 -3.95 11.64 7.65
CA ILE A 192 -5.20 11.99 8.34
C ILE A 192 -6.14 10.79 8.27
N GLY A 193 -6.90 10.52 9.34
CA GLY A 193 -7.63 9.25 9.52
C GLY A 193 -6.71 8.10 9.97
N ASN A 194 -5.52 8.02 9.40
CA ASN A 194 -4.44 7.08 9.74
C ASN A 194 -4.93 5.63 9.78
N THR A 195 -5.65 5.19 8.75
CA THR A 195 -6.15 3.83 8.61
C THR A 195 -5.60 3.15 7.37
N THR A 196 -5.49 1.81 7.40
CA THR A 196 -5.07 1.01 6.25
C THR A 196 -5.56 -0.43 6.36
N THR A 197 -5.33 -1.21 5.30
CA THR A 197 -5.55 -2.66 5.26
C THR A 197 -4.26 -3.34 4.80
N ALA A 198 -4.10 -4.63 5.13
CA ALA A 198 -2.95 -5.39 4.64
C ALA A 198 -2.98 -5.52 3.10
N GLU A 199 -4.17 -5.63 2.52
CA GLU A 199 -4.38 -5.70 1.06
C GLU A 199 -3.96 -4.41 0.35
N ASP A 200 -4.32 -3.24 0.88
CA ASP A 200 -3.97 -1.95 0.26
C ASP A 200 -2.45 -1.70 0.27
N LEU A 201 -1.79 -1.95 1.41
CA LEU A 201 -0.33 -1.86 1.49
C LEU A 201 0.36 -2.88 0.57
N ALA A 202 -0.21 -4.08 0.43
CA ALA A 202 0.32 -5.10 -0.48
C ALA A 202 0.16 -4.66 -1.95
N VAL A 203 -0.97 -4.06 -2.33
CA VAL A 203 -1.20 -3.51 -3.68
C VAL A 203 -0.15 -2.45 -4.02
N LEU A 204 0.16 -1.54 -3.10
CA LEU A 204 1.22 -0.53 -3.31
C LEU A 204 2.58 -1.18 -3.52
N TRP A 205 2.95 -2.16 -2.68
CA TRP A 205 4.20 -2.90 -2.84
C TRP A 205 4.28 -3.67 -4.15
N VAL A 206 3.17 -4.28 -4.60
CA VAL A 206 3.10 -4.99 -5.88
C VAL A 206 3.32 -4.03 -7.06
N ALA A 207 2.67 -2.86 -7.04
CA ALA A 207 2.84 -1.83 -8.07
C ALA A 207 4.28 -1.31 -8.10
N GLU A 208 4.86 -1.01 -6.93
CA GLU A 208 6.25 -0.58 -6.80
C GLU A 208 7.24 -1.65 -7.30
N ALA A 209 7.08 -2.91 -6.88
CA ALA A 209 7.97 -4.00 -7.27
C ALA A 209 7.92 -4.30 -8.78
N LYS A 210 6.75 -4.13 -9.42
CA LYS A 210 6.59 -4.20 -10.88
C LYS A 210 7.14 -2.99 -11.63
N GLY A 211 7.56 -1.95 -10.92
CA GLY A 211 8.08 -0.72 -11.49
C GLY A 211 7.01 0.23 -12.02
N GLU A 212 5.74 0.03 -11.65
CA GLU A 212 4.61 0.85 -12.10
C GLU A 212 4.64 2.26 -11.47
N LEU A 213 5.37 2.43 -10.36
CA LEU A 213 5.50 3.68 -9.61
C LEU A 213 6.85 4.37 -9.82
N GLY A 214 7.37 4.36 -11.06
CA GLY A 214 8.61 5.07 -11.43
C GLY A 214 9.80 4.15 -11.75
N GLY A 215 9.58 2.84 -11.78
CA GLY A 215 10.53 1.85 -12.28
C GLY A 215 11.85 1.81 -11.52
N ALA A 216 12.90 1.37 -12.20
CA ALA A 216 14.21 1.18 -11.60
C ALA A 216 14.81 2.46 -10.97
N ALA A 217 14.45 3.65 -11.47
CA ALA A 217 14.91 4.91 -10.90
C ALA A 217 14.29 5.18 -9.52
N ALA A 218 12.98 4.93 -9.37
CA ALA A 218 12.29 5.03 -8.08
C ALA A 218 12.86 3.99 -7.10
N GLN A 219 12.96 2.73 -7.53
CA GLN A 219 13.48 1.63 -6.71
C GLN A 219 14.92 1.89 -6.22
N ALA A 220 15.78 2.44 -7.09
CA ALA A 220 17.17 2.77 -6.74
C ALA A 220 17.29 3.85 -5.66
N TRP A 221 16.30 4.73 -5.55
CA TRP A 221 16.23 5.74 -4.49
C TRP A 221 15.55 5.19 -3.24
N LEU A 222 14.45 4.46 -3.39
CA LEU A 222 13.59 4.00 -2.30
C LEU A 222 14.17 2.85 -1.49
N TYR A 223 14.65 1.79 -2.16
CA TYR A 223 14.95 0.52 -1.48
C TYR A 223 16.10 0.63 -0.47
N PRO A 224 17.19 1.36 -0.75
CA PRO A 224 18.26 1.55 0.24
C PRO A 224 17.80 2.28 1.52
N LEU A 225 16.74 3.08 1.46
CA LEU A 225 16.20 3.78 2.64
C LEU A 225 15.39 2.84 3.54
N LEU A 226 14.77 1.82 2.95
CA LEU A 226 13.84 0.89 3.60
C LEU A 226 14.47 -0.50 3.87
N THR A 227 15.78 -0.65 3.72
CA THR A 227 16.50 -1.90 4.00
C THR A 227 17.46 -1.68 5.16
N GLY A 228 17.47 -2.59 6.16
CA GLY A 228 18.37 -2.45 7.31
C GLY A 228 18.05 -1.21 8.14
N THR A 229 16.75 -0.99 8.38
CA THR A 229 16.22 0.08 9.22
C THR A 229 16.56 -0.15 10.69
N THR A 230 16.20 0.80 11.56
CA THR A 230 16.41 0.62 13.01
C THR A 230 15.46 -0.40 13.65
N THR A 231 14.38 -0.79 12.96
CA THR A 231 13.36 -1.73 13.47
C THR A 231 13.29 -2.96 12.57
N GLU A 232 14.06 -3.99 12.91
CA GLU A 232 14.17 -5.24 12.12
C GLU A 232 13.50 -6.45 12.80
N GLN A 233 12.77 -6.23 13.90
CA GLN A 233 12.16 -7.30 14.70
C GLN A 233 10.91 -7.93 14.06
N GLY A 234 10.39 -7.36 12.97
CA GLY A 234 9.19 -7.84 12.25
C GLY A 234 9.52 -8.87 11.16
N VAL A 235 9.14 -8.56 9.92
CA VAL A 235 9.36 -9.44 8.76
C VAL A 235 10.83 -9.85 8.59
N PRO A 236 11.83 -8.95 8.73
CA PRO A 236 13.25 -9.33 8.59
C PRO A 236 13.70 -10.41 9.57
N ALA A 237 13.18 -10.42 10.81
CA ALA A 237 13.51 -11.44 11.81
C ALA A 237 12.94 -12.83 11.48
N GLY A 238 11.95 -12.92 10.58
CA GLY A 238 11.35 -14.18 10.15
C GLY A 238 12.05 -14.86 8.98
N VAL A 239 13.03 -14.23 8.34
CA VAL A 239 13.74 -14.79 7.18
C VAL A 239 15.21 -15.09 7.51
N PRO A 240 15.91 -15.96 6.74
CA PRO A 240 17.32 -16.23 6.95
C PRO A 240 18.20 -14.97 6.91
N ALA A 241 19.23 -14.96 7.75
CA ALA A 241 20.21 -13.87 7.76
C ALA A 241 20.84 -13.68 6.37
N GLY A 242 20.87 -12.44 5.89
CA GLY A 242 21.39 -12.08 4.56
C GLY A 242 20.32 -12.01 3.47
N SER A 243 19.07 -12.40 3.74
CA SER A 243 17.94 -12.11 2.86
C SER A 243 17.69 -10.60 2.79
N THR A 244 17.48 -10.07 1.60
CA THR A 244 17.12 -8.66 1.41
C THR A 244 15.62 -8.47 1.66
N VAL A 245 15.29 -7.73 2.72
CA VAL A 245 13.93 -7.31 3.06
C VAL A 245 13.87 -5.79 2.98
N VAL A 246 13.00 -5.28 2.11
CA VAL A 246 12.73 -3.85 1.97
C VAL A 246 11.38 -3.59 2.62
N HIS A 247 11.32 -2.83 3.71
CA HIS A 247 10.10 -2.77 4.51
C HIS A 247 9.91 -1.45 5.25
N LYS A 248 8.67 -1.22 5.68
CA LYS A 248 8.33 -0.13 6.59
C LYS A 248 7.40 -0.63 7.68
N THR A 249 7.78 -0.31 8.90
CA THR A 249 7.01 -0.58 10.11
C THR A 249 6.08 0.57 10.51
N GLY A 250 5.04 0.25 11.28
CA GLY A 250 4.20 1.21 11.98
C GLY A 250 3.91 0.73 13.40
N THR A 251 3.97 1.62 14.38
CA THR A 251 3.68 1.27 15.78
C THR A 251 2.94 2.41 16.47
N ILE A 252 1.86 2.08 17.17
CA ILE A 252 1.13 2.97 18.08
C ILE A 252 0.39 2.12 19.11
N ASP A 253 0.70 2.29 20.40
CA ASP A 253 0.11 1.51 21.49
C ASP A 253 0.12 -0.03 21.25
N ALA A 254 -1.06 -0.62 21.00
CA ALA A 254 -1.25 -2.06 20.75
C ALA A 254 -1.33 -2.42 19.25
N VAL A 255 -1.02 -1.46 18.38
CA VAL A 255 -0.95 -1.64 16.92
C VAL A 255 0.51 -1.74 16.51
N VAL A 256 0.85 -2.83 15.83
CA VAL A 256 2.16 -3.04 15.20
C VAL A 256 1.95 -3.58 13.79
N ASN A 257 2.51 -2.88 12.81
CA ASN A 257 2.40 -3.22 11.39
C ASN A 257 3.79 -3.37 10.79
N ASP A 258 3.93 -4.24 9.80
CA ASP A 258 5.11 -4.34 8.96
C ASP A 258 4.70 -4.69 7.52
N ALA A 259 5.13 -3.87 6.56
CA ALA A 259 4.81 -4.03 5.15
C ALA A 259 6.10 -4.16 4.36
N ALA A 260 6.34 -5.32 3.77
CA ALA A 260 7.64 -5.71 3.24
C ALA A 260 7.57 -6.29 1.83
N LEU A 261 8.59 -5.98 1.03
CA LEU A 261 9.05 -6.76 -0.11
C LEU A 261 10.24 -7.63 0.32
N VAL A 262 10.08 -8.94 0.29
CA VAL A 262 11.18 -9.89 0.44
C VAL A 262 11.75 -10.16 -0.94
N ALA A 263 12.84 -9.45 -1.27
CA ALA A 263 13.41 -9.43 -2.62
C ALA A 263 14.15 -10.72 -2.98
N SER A 264 14.56 -11.52 -1.99
CA SER A 264 15.32 -12.76 -2.16
C SER A 264 14.58 -13.96 -1.59
N GLY A 265 13.29 -14.09 -1.92
CA GLY A 265 12.49 -15.24 -1.49
C GLY A 265 12.91 -16.57 -2.18
N PRO A 266 12.61 -17.73 -1.57
CA PRO A 266 13.01 -19.05 -2.07
C PRO A 266 12.51 -19.36 -3.48
N ASP A 267 11.21 -19.18 -3.74
CA ASP A 267 10.57 -19.33 -5.07
C ASP A 267 10.48 -17.98 -5.82
N GLY A 268 11.39 -17.04 -5.51
CA GLY A 268 11.41 -15.68 -6.06
C GLY A 268 10.85 -14.61 -5.11
N PRO A 269 10.82 -13.34 -5.53
CA PRO A 269 10.38 -12.24 -4.68
C PRO A 269 8.91 -12.35 -4.28
N TYR A 270 8.57 -11.90 -3.08
CA TYR A 270 7.18 -11.82 -2.62
C TYR A 270 6.97 -10.60 -1.72
N VAL A 271 5.73 -10.13 -1.69
CA VAL A 271 5.25 -9.11 -0.75
C VAL A 271 4.61 -9.80 0.44
N LEU A 272 4.94 -9.36 1.64
CA LEU A 272 4.28 -9.76 2.88
C LEU A 272 3.91 -8.50 3.66
N VAL A 273 2.62 -8.35 3.95
CA VAL A 273 2.10 -7.32 4.85
C VAL A 273 1.41 -7.99 6.03
N VAL A 274 1.76 -7.54 7.23
CA VAL A 274 1.11 -7.92 8.48
C VAL A 274 0.68 -6.66 9.22
N THR A 275 -0.62 -6.53 9.48
CA THR A 275 -1.19 -5.47 10.31
C THR A 275 -1.79 -6.08 11.57
N THR A 276 -1.56 -5.48 12.75
CA THR A 276 -2.04 -6.02 14.02
C THR A 276 -2.70 -4.97 14.89
N ASP A 277 -3.64 -5.38 15.73
CA ASP A 277 -4.20 -4.59 16.84
C ASP A 277 -4.55 -5.51 18.01
N GLY A 278 -4.47 -5.00 19.24
CA GLY A 278 -4.68 -5.74 20.47
C GLY A 278 -3.44 -6.44 21.02
N LEU A 279 -2.27 -6.25 20.39
CA LEU A 279 -0.99 -6.79 20.82
C LEU A 279 0.13 -5.81 20.50
N GLY A 280 0.83 -5.32 21.53
CA GLY A 280 1.92 -4.34 21.39
C GLY A 280 3.28 -4.88 21.82
N GLY A 281 4.33 -4.09 21.56
CA GLY A 281 5.69 -4.37 22.04
C GLY A 281 6.29 -5.66 21.48
N ALA A 282 7.11 -6.34 22.30
CA ALA A 282 7.87 -7.52 21.88
C ALA A 282 6.99 -8.66 21.33
N SER A 283 5.83 -8.91 21.95
CA SER A 283 4.94 -9.99 21.52
C SER A 283 4.34 -9.77 20.13
N ALA A 284 4.08 -8.52 19.76
CA ALA A 284 3.59 -8.19 18.42
C ALA A 284 4.69 -8.41 17.35
N TRP A 285 5.92 -8.00 17.66
CA TRP A 285 7.07 -8.27 16.80
C TRP A 285 7.34 -9.75 16.63
N GLU A 286 7.31 -10.53 17.72
CA GLU A 286 7.43 -11.99 17.69
C GLU A 286 6.35 -12.65 16.83
N LEU A 287 5.11 -12.15 16.89
CA LEU A 287 4.02 -12.62 16.04
C LEU A 287 4.30 -12.34 14.55
N ILE A 288 4.68 -11.10 14.19
CA ILE A 288 5.01 -10.73 12.81
C ILE A 288 6.18 -11.56 12.28
N ALA A 289 7.24 -11.74 13.07
CA ALA A 289 8.38 -12.57 12.72
C ALA A 289 7.98 -14.04 12.52
N SER A 290 7.10 -14.57 13.37
CA SER A 290 6.58 -15.94 13.25
C SER A 290 5.74 -16.14 11.99
N VAL A 291 4.90 -15.15 11.63
CA VAL A 291 4.16 -15.12 10.36
C VAL A 291 5.13 -15.12 9.18
N SER A 292 6.15 -14.26 9.21
CA SER A 292 7.18 -14.19 8.16
C SER A 292 7.96 -15.51 8.01
N ALA A 293 8.32 -16.16 9.11
CA ALA A 293 8.98 -17.46 9.08
C ALA A 293 8.10 -18.57 8.49
N LEU A 294 6.79 -18.57 8.77
CA LEU A 294 5.86 -19.51 8.16
C LEU A 294 5.74 -19.26 6.66
N VAL A 295 5.63 -18.00 6.24
CA VAL A 295 5.58 -17.62 4.82
C VAL A 295 6.87 -18.07 4.11
N TRP A 296 8.03 -17.80 4.68
CA TRP A 296 9.31 -18.26 4.12
C TRP A 296 9.35 -19.78 3.93
N GLN A 297 8.96 -20.56 4.94
CA GLN A 297 8.92 -22.03 4.85
C GLN A 297 7.92 -22.51 3.79
N ALA A 298 6.79 -21.82 3.65
CA ALA A 298 5.83 -22.07 2.59
C ALA A 298 6.44 -21.84 1.21
N GLU A 299 7.22 -20.78 1.02
CA GLU A 299 7.92 -20.51 -0.24
C GLU A 299 9.02 -21.56 -0.52
N GLU A 300 9.78 -22.01 0.49
CA GLU A 300 10.77 -23.09 0.32
C GLU A 300 10.14 -24.41 -0.14
N SER A 301 8.93 -24.71 0.32
CA SER A 301 8.23 -25.96 -0.01
C SER A 301 7.76 -26.06 -1.46
N ARG A 302 7.95 -25.01 -2.25
CA ARG A 302 7.53 -24.90 -3.65
C ARG A 302 8.64 -25.16 -4.67
N LEU A 303 9.89 -25.28 -4.20
CA LEU A 303 11.06 -25.69 -4.99
C LEU A 303 10.98 -27.18 -5.37
#